data_AF-A0A530LNB5-F1
#
_entry.id   AF-A0A530LNB5-F1
#
_cell.length_a   1.000
_cell.length_b   1.000
_cell.length_c   1.000
_cell.angle_alpha   90.00
_cell.angle_beta   90.00
_cell.angle_gamma   90.00
#
_symmetry.space_group_name_H-M   'P 1'
#
loop_
_entity.id
_entity.type
_entity.pdbx_description
1 polymer ?
#
loop_
_entity_poly.entity_id
_entity_poly.type
_entity_poly.pdbx_seq_one_letter_code
_entity_poly.pdbx_strand_id
1 'polypeptide(L)'
;IFSGHAVIATEGGKALSGFKVQRFDMVNGALSGDARSIHADCLLMSGGWSPTIHLASQAGARAEWNEALQAFLPPKPTTRQWIGAG
;
A
#
# COMPACT_ATOMS: atom_id res chain seq x y z
N ILE A 1 4.17 -11.08 -16.99
CA ILE A 1 3.86 -10.78 -15.57
C ILE A 1 5.18 -10.57 -14.83
N PHE A 2 5.35 -9.46 -14.10
CA PHE A 2 6.57 -9.12 -13.35
C PHE A 2 6.41 -9.41 -11.85
N SER A 3 6.33 -10.68 -11.46
CA SER A 3 6.21 -11.04 -10.03
C SER A 3 7.43 -10.62 -9.23
N GLY A 4 7.25 -10.17 -8.00
CA GLY A 4 8.34 -9.71 -7.13
C GLY A 4 9.10 -8.48 -7.67
N HIS A 5 8.42 -7.63 -8.44
CA HIS A 5 8.97 -6.35 -8.89
C HIS A 5 8.13 -5.20 -8.31
N ALA A 6 8.78 -4.07 -8.08
CA ALA A 6 8.12 -2.83 -7.70
C ALA A 6 8.30 -1.79 -8.82
N VAL A 7 7.34 -0.87 -8.93
CA VAL A 7 7.53 0.35 -9.72
C VAL A 7 8.49 1.26 -8.95
N ILE A 8 9.58 1.68 -9.60
CA ILE A 8 10.63 2.50 -8.99
C ILE A 8 10.69 3.93 -9.53
N ALA A 9 10.08 4.18 -10.68
CA ALA A 9 10.01 5.50 -11.30
C ALA A 9 8.86 5.55 -12.32
N THR A 10 8.35 6.74 -12.57
CA THR A 10 7.42 7.03 -13.67
C THR A 10 8.12 7.85 -14.74
N GLU A 11 7.69 7.71 -15.99
CA GLU A 11 8.21 8.42 -17.14
C GLU A 11 7.08 9.25 -17.78
N GLY A 12 7.44 10.42 -18.29
CA GLY A 12 6.48 11.36 -18.88
C GLY A 12 6.72 12.79 -18.40
N GLY A 13 5.75 13.66 -18.65
CA GLY A 13 5.79 15.07 -18.25
C GLY A 13 4.46 15.47 -17.61
N LYS A 14 3.55 16.03 -18.40
CA LYS A 14 2.19 16.37 -17.96
C LYS A 14 1.26 15.15 -17.86
N ALA A 15 1.63 14.05 -18.49
CA ALA A 15 0.91 12.78 -18.50
C ALA A 15 1.91 11.63 -18.45
N LEU A 16 1.45 10.46 -18.01
CA LEU A 16 2.25 9.24 -17.96
C LEU A 16 2.51 8.75 -19.39
N SER A 17 3.76 8.39 -19.69
CA SER A 17 4.14 7.71 -20.94
C SER A 17 4.83 6.37 -20.70
N GLY A 18 5.17 6.07 -19.45
CA GLY A 18 5.75 4.81 -19.04
C GLY A 18 6.10 4.78 -17.56
N PHE A 19 6.64 3.66 -17.11
CA PHE A 19 7.19 3.50 -15.77
C PHE A 19 8.31 2.47 -15.78
N LYS A 20 9.18 2.52 -14.77
CA LYS A 20 10.26 1.57 -14.57
C LYS A 20 9.91 0.57 -13.49
N VAL A 21 10.17 -0.70 -13.75
CA VAL A 21 10.07 -1.78 -12.76
C VAL A 21 11.43 -2.37 -12.48
N GLN A 22 11.65 -2.80 -11.24
CA GLN A 22 12.86 -3.49 -10.82
C GLN A 22 12.51 -4.57 -9.78
N ARG A 23 13.32 -5.63 -9.71
CA ARG A 23 13.12 -6.70 -8.74
C ARG A 23 13.16 -6.11 -7.33
N PHE A 24 12.17 -6.45 -6.52
CA PHE A 24 12.05 -6.01 -5.13
C PHE A 24 11.93 -7.23 -4.23
N ASP A 25 12.79 -7.27 -3.21
CA ASP A 25 12.73 -8.28 -2.17
C ASP A 25 11.89 -7.76 -1.00
N MET A 26 10.74 -8.40 -0.78
CA MET A 26 9.80 -8.03 0.27
C MET A 26 10.35 -8.26 1.69
N VAL A 27 11.33 -9.17 1.87
CA VAL A 27 11.86 -9.51 3.19
C VAL A 27 12.89 -8.48 3.64
N ASN A 28 13.73 -8.02 2.72
CA ASN A 28 14.88 -7.16 2.99
C ASN A 28 14.63 -5.71 2.57
N GLY A 29 13.51 -5.42 1.90
CA GLY A 29 13.17 -4.09 1.40
C GLY A 29 14.15 -3.58 0.34
N ALA A 30 14.82 -4.49 -0.37
CA ALA A 30 15.93 -4.15 -1.25
C ALA A 30 15.57 -4.31 -2.73
N LEU A 31 16.07 -3.39 -3.55
CA LEU A 31 16.02 -3.49 -5.00
C LEU A 31 17.24 -4.25 -5.53
N SER A 32 17.05 -5.04 -6.59
CA SER A 32 18.14 -5.77 -7.23
C SER A 32 17.95 -5.91 -8.75
N GLY A 33 19.04 -6.21 -9.44
CA GLY A 33 19.07 -6.31 -10.91
C GLY A 33 18.83 -4.97 -11.60
N ASP A 34 18.65 -5.00 -12.92
CA ASP A 34 18.45 -3.79 -13.70
C ASP A 34 16.98 -3.35 -13.77
N ALA A 35 16.78 -2.04 -13.78
CA ALA A 35 15.47 -1.45 -14.03
C ALA A 35 15.06 -1.63 -15.50
N ARG A 36 13.77 -1.90 -15.72
CA ARG A 36 13.18 -2.04 -17.06
C ARG A 36 12.09 -1.00 -17.25
N SER A 37 12.15 -0.25 -18.35
CA SER A 37 11.06 0.67 -18.74
C SER A 37 9.94 -0.08 -19.44
N ILE A 38 8.70 0.30 -19.15
CA ILE A 38 7.47 -0.19 -19.75
C ILE A 38 6.66 1.03 -20.18
N HIS A 39 6.29 1.10 -21.46
CA HIS A 39 5.38 2.13 -21.95
C HIS A 39 3.95 1.88 -21.48
N ALA A 40 3.32 2.92 -20.94
CA ALA A 40 1.94 2.92 -20.49
C ALA A 40 1.45 4.36 -20.34
N ASP A 41 0.17 4.59 -20.62
CA ASP A 41 -0.52 5.88 -20.46
C ASP A 41 -1.27 6.00 -19.12
N CYS A 42 -1.43 4.89 -18.39
CA CYS A 42 -2.04 4.82 -17.08
C CYS A 42 -1.35 3.77 -16.18
N LEU A 43 -1.32 4.03 -14.88
CA LEU A 43 -0.80 3.12 -13.86
C LEU A 43 -1.80 2.99 -12.71
N LEU A 44 -2.47 1.84 -12.62
CA LEU A 44 -3.39 1.53 -11.52
C LEU A 44 -2.62 0.87 -10.39
N MET A 45 -2.70 1.43 -9.18
CA MET A 45 -1.96 0.97 -8.01
C MET A 45 -2.88 0.37 -6.96
N SER A 46 -2.45 -0.75 -6.37
CA SER A 46 -3.10 -1.40 -5.23
C SER A 46 -2.02 -1.73 -4.19
N GLY A 47 -1.73 -0.75 -3.33
CA GLY A 47 -0.65 -0.83 -2.33
C GLY A 47 -1.07 -1.40 -0.98
N GLY A 48 -2.28 -1.95 -0.88
CA GLY A 48 -2.90 -2.38 0.38
C GLY A 48 -4.21 -1.64 0.67
N TRP A 49 -4.79 -1.92 1.84
CA TRP A 49 -6.04 -1.34 2.30
C TRP A 49 -5.86 -0.73 3.68
N SER A 50 -6.33 0.51 3.85
CA SER A 50 -6.30 1.21 5.13
C SER A 50 -7.73 1.38 5.65
N PRO A 51 -8.13 0.67 6.72
CA PRO A 51 -9.47 0.79 7.27
C PRO A 51 -9.74 2.20 7.81
N THR A 52 -10.97 2.67 7.62
CA THR A 52 -11.42 3.96 8.17
C THR A 52 -11.74 3.81 9.66
N ILE A 53 -10.80 4.23 10.52
CA ILE A 53 -10.91 4.10 11.99
C ILE A 53 -11.06 5.44 12.73
N HIS A 54 -11.29 6.54 12.02
CA HIS A 54 -11.25 7.89 12.58
C HIS A 54 -12.13 8.08 13.84
N LEU A 55 -13.37 7.58 13.84
CA LEU A 55 -14.28 7.72 14.99
C LEU A 55 -13.83 6.88 16.20
N ALA A 56 -13.31 5.67 15.95
CA ALA A 56 -12.78 4.82 17.01
C ALA A 56 -11.54 5.47 17.67
N SER A 57 -10.68 6.11 16.87
CA SER A 57 -9.53 6.87 17.37
C SER A 57 -9.95 8.13 18.15
N GLN A 58 -10.98 8.86 17.70
CA GLN A 58 -11.51 10.03 18.42
C GLN A 58 -12.10 9.67 19.79
N ALA A 59 -12.64 8.46 19.94
CA ALA A 59 -13.12 7.95 21.23
C ALA A 59 -11.99 7.68 22.25
N GLY A 60 -10.73 7.94 21.90
CA GLY A 60 -9.58 7.92 22.82
C GLY A 60 -8.88 6.57 22.95
N ALA A 61 -9.33 5.54 22.22
CA ALA A 61 -8.70 4.22 22.23
C ALA A 61 -7.63 4.11 21.12
N ARG A 62 -6.52 3.42 21.42
CA ARG A 62 -5.38 3.27 20.49
C ARG A 62 -5.66 2.22 19.43
N ALA A 63 -5.34 2.52 18.17
CA ALA A 63 -5.43 1.54 17.08
C ALA A 63 -4.49 0.35 17.30
N GLU A 64 -4.89 -0.83 16.81
CA GLU A 64 -4.13 -2.08 16.92
C GLU A 64 -3.53 -2.44 15.56
N TRP A 65 -2.23 -2.72 15.50
CA TRP A 65 -1.60 -3.20 14.26
C TRP A 65 -2.00 -4.65 13.99
N ASN A 66 -2.42 -4.94 12.75
CA ASN A 66 -2.71 -6.29 12.30
C ASN A 66 -1.71 -6.71 11.22
N GLU A 67 -0.82 -7.65 11.57
CA GLU A 67 0.21 -8.17 10.67
C GLU A 67 -0.36 -8.90 9.43
N ALA A 68 -1.52 -9.55 9.54
CA ALA A 68 -2.09 -10.27 8.40
C ALA A 68 -2.67 -9.31 7.34
N LEU A 69 -3.24 -8.19 7.78
CA LEU A 69 -3.81 -7.16 6.92
C LEU A 69 -2.84 -6.03 6.60
N GLN A 70 -1.68 -5.99 7.26
CA GLN A 70 -0.69 -4.91 7.18
C GLN A 70 -1.33 -3.53 7.35
N ALA A 71 -2.23 -3.43 8.35
CA ALA A 71 -3.05 -2.25 8.56
C ALA A 71 -3.36 -2.02 10.05
N PHE A 72 -3.66 -0.76 10.39
CA PHE A 72 -4.18 -0.41 11.71
C PHE A 72 -5.68 -0.64 11.78
N LEU A 73 -6.09 -1.53 12.67
CA LEU A 73 -7.48 -1.85 12.96
C LEU A 73 -8.01 -1.01 14.12
N PRO A 74 -9.34 -0.81 14.18
CA PRO A 74 -9.92 -0.16 15.33
C PRO A 74 -9.66 -1.01 16.59
N PRO A 75 -9.48 -0.37 17.76
CA PRO A 75 -9.28 -1.06 19.03
C PRO A 75 -10.44 -2.01 19.34
N LYS A 76 -10.19 -2.98 20.22
CA LYS A 76 -11.30 -3.76 20.78
C LYS A 76 -12.32 -2.84 21.49
N PRO A 77 -13.61 -3.00 21.18
CA PRO A 77 -14.68 -2.18 21.75
C PRO A 77 -14.87 -2.46 23.25
N THR A 78 -14.99 -1.42 24.08
CA THR A 78 -15.34 -1.54 25.50
C THR A 78 -16.84 -1.57 25.77
N THR A 79 -17.64 -0.95 24.89
CA THR A 79 -19.11 -0.87 25.05
C THR A 79 -19.87 -1.15 23.75
N ARG A 80 -19.39 -0.64 22.61
CA ARG A 80 -20.05 -0.80 21.29
C ARG A 80 -19.05 -1.26 20.24
N GLN A 81 -19.43 -2.28 19.47
CA GLN A 81 -18.56 -2.89 18.47
C GLN A 81 -18.12 -1.88 17.40
N TRP A 82 -16.81 -1.76 17.19
CA TRP A 82 -16.23 -1.04 16.08
C TRP A 82 -16.10 -1.96 14.87
N ILE A 83 -16.46 -1.46 13.70
CA ILE A 83 -16.20 -2.11 12.43
C ILE A 83 -15.42 -1.10 11.58
N GLY A 84 -14.20 -1.44 11.20
CA GLY A 84 -13.46 -0.66 10.21
C GLY A 84 -14.20 -0.77 8.87
N ALA A 85 -14.57 0.36 8.29
CA ALA A 85 -15.21 0.41 6.97
C ALA A 85 -14.22 0.85 5.91
N GLY A 86 -14.42 0.39 4.69
CA GLY A 86 -13.59 0.68 3.53
C GLY A 86 -13.60 -0.46 2.54
#